data_AF-A0A820IHI9-F1
#
_entry.id   AF-A0A820IHI9-F1
#
_cell.length_a   1.000
_cell.length_b   1.000
_cell.length_c   1.000
_cell.angle_alpha   90.00
_cell.angle_beta   90.00
_cell.angle_gamma   90.00
#
_symmetry.space_group_name_H-M   'P 1'
#
loop_
_entity.id
_entity.type
_entity.pdbx_description
1 polymer ?
#
loop_
_entity_poly.entity_id
_entity_poly.type
_entity_poly.pdbx_seq_one_letter_code
_entity_poly.pdbx_strand_id
1 'polypeptide(L)'
;MYLSATTATTAQSIASAFWSFDSNALELYNSGLDATLSGSPIYTTSFAGYGAAISFTRSSTQYVYITPKVLPFNSRSFTIEAWIYPVSLSSSNDYGIFGQCQATSSNLCLYFIARNNKLLCGFYNNDIQGGTIITMSTWHHVACIYDLTTMTQQVWLDGSLDGSHSASAYNGLWGNTAIGATFQLGSASTFNGYIDNVRFEARAKNSTEILNDATLHVYYSFDGGSLTDNGPNGINATAYGSLSTTTGRVNQALQFSSGPYISYSYTPFYFLGISGSSFTIALWAKPTGSYAQQTILLVEQPSGWCVHYLVMTSTGHLVANCWIGSNIATNGPIISLNTWTHIAYTYSTTNGIRLYINGNLNSTTGSFTFSGSGVPMRFVLGGDSGRTVCSPAYGGVFTGALDEFYLYRRELTAAQVLALANP
;
A
#
# COMPACT_ATOMS: atom_id res chain seq x y z
N MET A 1 -50.81 -24.03 19.73
CA MET A 1 -49.86 -24.65 18.79
C MET A 1 -49.17 -23.51 18.06
N TYR A 2 -47.97 -23.15 18.50
CA TYR A 2 -47.20 -22.05 17.94
C TYR A 2 -46.58 -22.50 16.61
N LEU A 3 -46.84 -21.76 15.53
CA LEU A 3 -46.08 -21.84 14.29
C LEU A 3 -45.02 -20.74 14.35
N SER A 4 -43.76 -21.14 14.48
CA SER A 4 -42.62 -20.23 14.46
C SER A 4 -42.41 -19.71 13.04
N ALA A 5 -42.43 -18.40 12.89
CA ALA A 5 -41.90 -17.71 11.72
C ALA A 5 -40.39 -17.98 11.62
N THR A 6 -39.96 -18.65 10.55
CA THR A 6 -38.55 -18.68 10.15
C THR A 6 -38.18 -17.29 9.63
N THR A 7 -37.27 -16.64 10.33
CA THR A 7 -36.67 -15.37 9.94
C THR A 7 -35.86 -15.58 8.66
N ALA A 8 -36.29 -14.97 7.56
CA ALA A 8 -35.44 -14.77 6.40
C ALA A 8 -34.30 -13.82 6.81
N THR A 9 -33.10 -14.36 6.97
CA THR A 9 -31.89 -13.56 7.09
C THR A 9 -31.68 -12.83 5.77
N THR A 10 -31.93 -11.52 5.76
CA THR A 10 -31.52 -10.63 4.67
C THR A 10 -30.02 -10.81 4.43
N ALA A 11 -29.65 -11.31 3.24
CA ALA A 11 -28.26 -11.39 2.82
C ALA A 11 -27.67 -9.98 2.85
N GLN A 12 -26.77 -9.72 3.80
CA GLN A 12 -26.00 -8.48 3.83
C GLN A 12 -25.24 -8.38 2.51
N SER A 13 -25.49 -7.33 1.73
CA SER A 13 -24.75 -7.08 0.50
C SER A 13 -23.29 -6.82 0.86
N ILE A 14 -22.40 -7.74 0.51
CA ILE A 14 -20.96 -7.59 0.72
C ILE A 14 -20.47 -6.51 -0.26
N ALA A 15 -20.06 -5.36 0.27
CA ALA A 15 -19.49 -4.27 -0.51
C ALA A 15 -17.99 -4.44 -0.73
N SER A 16 -17.27 -4.96 0.26
CA SER A 16 -15.84 -5.22 0.19
C SER A 16 -15.42 -6.33 1.16
N ALA A 17 -14.20 -6.86 0.97
CA ALA A 17 -13.57 -7.82 1.86
C ALA A 17 -12.04 -7.65 1.83
N PHE A 18 -11.37 -7.89 2.96
CA PHE A 18 -9.93 -7.79 3.09
C PHE A 18 -9.33 -8.94 3.91
N TRP A 19 -8.40 -9.69 3.31
CA TRP A 19 -7.59 -10.70 3.97
C TRP A 19 -6.13 -10.25 3.99
N SER A 20 -5.64 -9.81 5.16
CA SER A 20 -4.24 -9.37 5.29
C SER A 20 -3.25 -10.52 5.46
N PHE A 21 -3.71 -11.69 5.93
CA PHE A 21 -2.85 -12.84 6.15
C PHE A 21 -1.71 -12.66 7.16
N ASP A 22 -1.77 -11.63 8.01
CA ASP A 22 -0.71 -11.35 8.99
C ASP A 22 -0.59 -12.39 10.11
N SER A 23 -1.68 -13.10 10.41
CA SER A 23 -1.70 -14.09 11.50
C SER A 23 -2.71 -15.22 11.31
N ASN A 24 -3.70 -15.03 10.45
CA ASN A 24 -4.79 -15.96 10.19
C ASN A 24 -5.42 -15.66 8.81
N ALA A 25 -6.41 -16.46 8.41
CA ALA A 25 -7.17 -16.29 7.17
C ALA A 25 -8.56 -15.66 7.39
N LEU A 26 -8.77 -14.99 8.52
CA LEU A 26 -10.03 -14.28 8.81
C LEU A 26 -10.10 -12.98 8.00
N GLU A 27 -11.32 -12.53 7.74
CA GLU A 27 -11.59 -11.33 6.96
C GLU A 27 -11.71 -10.11 7.89
N LEU A 28 -10.96 -9.04 7.61
CA LEU A 28 -10.77 -7.93 8.54
C LEU A 28 -11.96 -6.98 8.66
N TYR A 29 -12.82 -6.86 7.66
CA TYR A 29 -14.01 -6.01 7.71
C TYR A 29 -15.21 -6.69 8.38
N ASN A 30 -15.06 -7.92 8.88
CA ASN A 30 -16.12 -8.70 9.52
C ASN A 30 -17.39 -8.79 8.67
N SER A 31 -17.24 -8.87 7.35
CA SER A 31 -18.32 -9.10 6.37
C SER A 31 -18.85 -10.55 6.38
N GLY A 32 -18.32 -11.36 7.31
CA GLY A 32 -18.58 -12.78 7.47
C GLY A 32 -18.00 -13.63 6.33
N LEU A 33 -16.92 -13.17 5.71
CA LEU A 33 -16.18 -13.84 4.64
C LEU A 33 -14.88 -14.48 5.14
N ASP A 34 -14.86 -14.88 6.42
CA ASP A 34 -13.74 -15.60 6.99
C ASP A 34 -13.38 -16.82 6.14
N ALA A 35 -12.09 -16.98 5.90
CA ALA A 35 -11.56 -18.06 5.10
C ALA A 35 -10.82 -19.08 5.97
N THR A 36 -10.68 -20.29 5.44
CA THR A 36 -9.96 -21.38 6.07
C THR A 36 -8.76 -21.79 5.23
N LEU A 37 -7.70 -22.22 5.89
CA LEU A 37 -6.52 -22.75 5.21
C LEU A 37 -6.76 -24.23 4.84
N SER A 38 -6.47 -24.60 3.60
CA SER A 38 -6.43 -25.99 3.14
C SER A 38 -5.00 -26.40 2.80
N GLY A 39 -4.61 -27.64 3.12
CA GLY A 39 -3.29 -28.18 2.79
C GLY A 39 -2.11 -27.58 3.59
N SER A 40 -2.40 -26.94 4.73
CA SER A 40 -1.42 -26.39 5.68
C SER A 40 -0.34 -25.49 5.04
N PRO A 41 -0.72 -24.41 4.31
CA PRO A 41 0.24 -23.40 3.90
C PRO A 41 0.82 -22.70 5.14
N ILE A 42 2.02 -22.15 5.00
CA ILE A 42 2.73 -21.48 6.09
C ILE A 42 2.78 -19.98 5.89
N TYR A 43 2.97 -19.23 6.98
CA TYR A 43 3.17 -17.78 6.93
C TYR A 43 4.65 -17.44 6.73
N THR A 44 4.93 -16.38 5.97
CA THR A 44 6.27 -15.88 5.65
C THR A 44 6.29 -14.35 5.68
N THR A 45 7.44 -13.72 5.43
CA THR A 45 7.57 -12.25 5.43
C THR A 45 6.71 -11.57 4.36
N SER A 46 5.94 -10.57 4.77
CA SER A 46 5.08 -9.74 3.93
C SER A 46 5.84 -8.84 2.94
N PHE A 47 5.15 -8.39 1.88
CA PHE A 47 5.62 -7.36 0.94
C PHE A 47 5.99 -6.04 1.62
N ALA A 48 5.35 -5.73 2.74
CA ALA A 48 5.56 -4.49 3.46
C ALA A 48 6.76 -4.56 4.42
N GLY A 49 7.37 -5.74 4.59
CA GLY A 49 8.47 -5.97 5.52
C GLY A 49 8.05 -6.07 6.99
N TYR A 50 6.76 -6.03 7.27
CA TYR A 50 6.13 -6.29 8.57
C TYR A 50 4.83 -7.05 8.34
N GLY A 51 4.35 -7.78 9.35
CA GLY A 51 3.21 -8.68 9.15
C GLY A 51 3.62 -9.97 8.45
N ALA A 52 2.67 -10.66 7.83
CA ALA A 52 2.93 -11.93 7.18
C ALA A 52 2.13 -12.13 5.88
N ALA A 53 2.70 -12.92 4.99
CA ALA A 53 2.05 -13.41 3.78
C ALA A 53 1.85 -14.92 3.85
N ILE A 54 0.89 -15.47 3.09
CA ILE A 54 0.75 -16.93 2.96
C ILE A 54 1.67 -17.45 1.87
N SER A 55 2.37 -18.54 2.16
CA SER A 55 3.23 -19.28 1.24
C SER A 55 2.59 -20.56 0.72
N PHE A 56 2.57 -20.68 -0.61
CA PHE A 56 2.06 -21.83 -1.36
C PHE A 56 3.21 -22.53 -2.10
N THR A 57 3.22 -23.87 -2.08
CA THR A 57 4.27 -24.70 -2.70
C THR A 57 3.78 -25.46 -3.94
N ARG A 58 2.75 -24.94 -4.62
CA ARG A 58 2.10 -25.59 -5.77
C ARG A 58 1.52 -26.98 -5.48
N SER A 59 1.19 -27.28 -4.23
CA SER A 59 0.42 -28.48 -3.89
C SER A 59 -1.02 -28.33 -4.37
N SER A 60 -1.64 -29.36 -4.94
CA SER A 60 -3.07 -29.34 -5.31
C SER A 60 -4.02 -29.23 -4.12
N THR A 61 -3.49 -29.39 -2.91
CA THR A 61 -4.25 -29.26 -1.65
C THR A 61 -4.09 -27.90 -0.98
N GLN A 62 -3.17 -27.04 -1.44
CA GLN A 62 -2.86 -25.77 -0.79
C GLN A 62 -3.61 -24.60 -1.41
N TYR A 63 -4.50 -24.00 -0.64
CA TYR A 63 -5.26 -22.80 -0.97
C TYR A 63 -5.94 -22.25 0.29
N VAL A 64 -6.40 -21.01 0.20
CA VAL A 64 -7.31 -20.42 1.19
C VAL A 64 -8.73 -20.52 0.63
N TYR A 65 -9.66 -20.96 1.45
CA TYR A 65 -11.01 -21.35 1.04
C TYR A 65 -12.06 -20.52 1.76
N ILE A 66 -12.89 -19.79 1.01
CA ILE A 66 -13.91 -18.90 1.57
C ILE A 66 -15.23 -19.68 1.63
N THR A 67 -15.69 -20.03 2.84
CA THR A 67 -16.88 -20.89 3.07
C THR A 67 -17.96 -20.17 3.89
N PRO A 68 -19.26 -20.43 3.66
CA PRO A 68 -19.88 -21.11 2.52
C PRO A 68 -20.17 -20.15 1.35
N LYS A 69 -19.51 -18.98 1.34
CA LYS A 69 -19.99 -17.82 0.60
C LYS A 69 -19.36 -17.70 -0.78
N VAL A 70 -20.25 -17.69 -1.77
CA VAL A 70 -20.00 -17.24 -3.13
C VAL A 70 -19.94 -15.71 -3.07
N LEU A 71 -18.85 -15.11 -3.55
CA LEU A 71 -18.75 -13.68 -3.67
C LEU A 71 -19.66 -13.17 -4.80
N PRO A 72 -20.30 -12.01 -4.63
CA PRO A 72 -21.34 -11.52 -5.54
C PRO A 72 -20.74 -10.89 -6.81
N PHE A 73 -20.10 -11.69 -7.65
CA PHE A 73 -19.52 -11.24 -8.92
C PHE A 73 -20.54 -11.23 -10.08
N ASN A 74 -21.67 -11.92 -9.94
CA ASN A 74 -22.60 -12.14 -11.05
C ASN A 74 -23.28 -10.84 -11.48
N SER A 75 -23.16 -10.50 -12.76
CA SER A 75 -23.77 -9.32 -13.37
C SER A 75 -23.50 -8.03 -12.57
N ARG A 76 -22.27 -7.85 -12.09
CA ARG A 76 -21.82 -6.72 -11.26
C ARG A 76 -20.43 -6.27 -11.65
N SER A 77 -20.12 -4.99 -11.43
CA SER A 77 -18.74 -4.51 -11.46
C SER A 77 -18.00 -5.01 -10.21
N PHE A 78 -16.71 -5.30 -10.33
CA PHE A 78 -15.89 -5.69 -9.19
C PHE A 78 -14.40 -5.40 -9.42
N THR A 79 -13.66 -5.41 -8.32
CA THR A 79 -12.19 -5.43 -8.29
C THR A 79 -11.72 -6.53 -7.36
N ILE A 80 -10.75 -7.32 -7.81
CA ILE A 80 -9.98 -8.24 -6.98
C ILE A 80 -8.53 -7.81 -7.10
N GLU A 81 -7.85 -7.60 -5.99
CA GLU A 81 -6.42 -7.21 -5.98
C GLU A 81 -5.66 -7.94 -4.89
N ALA A 82 -4.34 -8.07 -5.07
CA ALA A 82 -3.46 -8.76 -4.15
C ALA A 82 -2.01 -8.30 -4.34
N TRP A 83 -1.19 -8.51 -3.31
CA TRP A 83 0.25 -8.60 -3.46
C TRP A 83 0.64 -10.05 -3.74
N ILE A 84 1.47 -10.28 -4.75
CA ILE A 84 2.00 -11.61 -5.08
C ILE A 84 3.53 -11.60 -5.16
N TYR A 85 4.16 -12.69 -4.71
CA TYR A 85 5.58 -12.95 -4.88
C TYR A 85 5.74 -14.31 -5.58
N PRO A 86 5.78 -14.34 -6.92
CA PRO A 86 5.93 -15.59 -7.66
C PRO A 86 7.33 -16.17 -7.44
N VAL A 87 7.42 -17.39 -6.90
CA VAL A 87 8.72 -18.09 -6.71
C VAL A 87 9.10 -18.87 -7.97
N SER A 88 8.12 -19.42 -8.68
CA SER A 88 8.35 -19.93 -10.03
C SER A 88 7.10 -19.79 -10.90
N LEU A 89 7.33 -19.40 -12.14
CA LEU A 89 6.35 -19.38 -13.22
C LEU A 89 6.90 -20.17 -14.42
N SER A 90 6.02 -20.81 -15.18
CA SER A 90 6.38 -21.55 -16.39
C SER A 90 5.41 -21.25 -17.51
N SER A 91 5.87 -21.39 -18.75
CA SER A 91 5.08 -21.14 -19.96
C SER A 91 4.12 -22.27 -20.35
N SER A 92 3.89 -23.22 -19.46
CA SER A 92 3.09 -24.42 -19.75
C SER A 92 2.00 -24.66 -18.73
N ASN A 93 1.93 -23.84 -17.68
CA ASN A 93 1.05 -24.08 -16.54
C ASN A 93 0.35 -22.80 -16.09
N ASP A 94 -0.76 -23.02 -15.39
CA ASP A 94 -1.52 -21.98 -14.71
C ASP A 94 -1.13 -21.92 -13.23
N TYR A 95 -1.14 -20.70 -12.70
CA TYR A 95 -0.84 -20.40 -11.30
C TYR A 95 -1.96 -19.52 -10.75
N GLY A 96 -2.85 -20.13 -9.97
CA GLY A 96 -4.06 -19.45 -9.49
C GLY A 96 -3.78 -18.45 -8.38
N ILE A 97 -4.18 -17.19 -8.57
CA ILE A 97 -4.11 -16.16 -7.54
C ILE A 97 -5.46 -16.10 -6.81
N PHE A 98 -6.55 -16.07 -7.58
CA PHE A 98 -7.92 -16.07 -7.09
C PHE A 98 -8.83 -16.79 -8.09
N GLY A 99 -9.85 -17.51 -7.63
CA GLY A 99 -10.85 -18.11 -8.50
C GLY A 99 -12.21 -18.32 -7.85
N GLN A 100 -13.26 -18.21 -8.67
CA GLN A 100 -14.62 -18.63 -8.35
C GLN A 100 -15.25 -19.25 -9.60
N CYS A 101 -15.48 -20.56 -9.58
CA CYS A 101 -15.93 -21.28 -10.77
C CYS A 101 -17.17 -22.13 -10.52
N GLN A 102 -18.23 -21.82 -11.28
CA GLN A 102 -19.44 -22.64 -11.37
C GLN A 102 -19.23 -23.82 -12.33
N ALA A 103 -18.71 -23.55 -13.53
CA ALA A 103 -18.52 -24.53 -14.59
C ALA A 103 -17.47 -24.04 -15.59
N THR A 104 -16.78 -24.96 -16.28
CA THR A 104 -15.90 -24.65 -17.42
C THR A 104 -16.74 -24.35 -18.65
N SER A 105 -17.39 -23.20 -18.65
CA SER A 105 -18.27 -22.71 -19.70
C SER A 105 -18.23 -21.19 -19.70
N SER A 106 -18.44 -20.58 -20.86
CA SER A 106 -18.25 -19.14 -21.02
C SER A 106 -19.07 -18.35 -20.01
N ASN A 107 -18.43 -17.36 -19.38
CA ASN A 107 -18.98 -16.50 -18.34
C ASN A 107 -19.31 -17.18 -17.00
N LEU A 108 -18.92 -18.45 -16.78
CA LEU A 108 -19.26 -19.22 -15.58
C LEU A 108 -18.05 -19.67 -14.75
N CYS A 109 -16.84 -19.29 -15.11
CA CYS A 109 -15.66 -19.57 -14.29
C CYS A 109 -14.71 -18.37 -14.26
N LEU A 110 -14.78 -17.63 -13.15
CA LEU A 110 -13.90 -16.50 -12.87
C LEU A 110 -12.55 -17.05 -12.41
N TYR A 111 -11.49 -16.65 -13.09
CA TYR A 111 -10.13 -16.92 -12.67
C TYR A 111 -9.24 -15.70 -12.86
N PHE A 112 -8.40 -15.46 -11.87
CA PHE A 112 -7.30 -14.51 -11.90
C PHE A 112 -6.02 -15.30 -11.62
N ILE A 113 -5.17 -15.39 -12.64
CA ILE A 113 -4.03 -16.32 -12.67
C ILE A 113 -2.80 -15.66 -13.28
N ALA A 114 -1.66 -16.32 -13.13
CA ALA A 114 -0.54 -16.15 -14.04
C ALA A 114 -0.47 -17.33 -15.02
N ARG A 115 -0.33 -17.03 -16.32
CA ARG A 115 -0.13 -17.99 -17.42
C ARG A 115 0.90 -17.41 -18.38
N ASN A 116 1.86 -18.23 -18.81
CA ASN A 116 2.95 -17.75 -19.68
C ASN A 116 3.73 -16.57 -19.09
N ASN A 117 3.90 -16.60 -17.76
CA ASN A 117 4.53 -15.54 -16.97
C ASN A 117 3.81 -14.18 -17.07
N LYS A 118 2.54 -14.13 -17.47
CA LYS A 118 1.75 -12.90 -17.59
C LYS A 118 0.46 -13.02 -16.78
N LEU A 119 -0.06 -11.89 -16.31
CA LEU A 119 -1.36 -11.86 -15.63
C LEU A 119 -2.47 -12.17 -16.62
N LEU A 120 -3.49 -12.87 -16.14
CA LEU A 120 -4.66 -13.20 -16.92
C LEU A 120 -5.88 -13.16 -16.01
N CYS A 121 -6.92 -12.46 -16.45
CA CYS A 121 -8.23 -12.50 -15.83
C CYS A 121 -9.29 -12.88 -16.85
N GLY A 122 -10.24 -13.73 -16.47
CA GLY A 122 -11.27 -14.17 -17.41
C GLY A 122 -12.41 -14.89 -16.71
N PHE A 123 -13.51 -15.03 -17.45
CA PHE A 123 -14.71 -15.74 -17.00
C PHE A 123 -14.92 -17.04 -17.79
N TYR A 124 -13.85 -17.60 -18.33
CA TYR A 124 -13.80 -18.72 -19.28
C TYR A 124 -14.16 -18.32 -20.72
N ASN A 125 -13.25 -18.64 -21.67
CA ASN A 125 -13.37 -18.34 -23.11
C ASN A 125 -13.56 -16.85 -23.46
N ASN A 126 -13.24 -15.94 -22.54
CA ASN A 126 -13.37 -14.50 -22.73
C ASN A 126 -12.27 -13.75 -21.97
N ASP A 127 -11.05 -14.29 -21.98
CA ASP A 127 -10.01 -13.88 -21.05
C ASP A 127 -9.18 -12.71 -21.57
N ILE A 128 -8.84 -11.78 -20.68
CA ILE A 128 -7.81 -10.77 -20.91
C ILE A 128 -6.47 -11.26 -20.38
N GLN A 129 -5.46 -11.28 -21.24
CA GLN A 129 -4.06 -11.45 -20.85
C GLN A 129 -3.34 -10.11 -20.90
N GLY A 130 -2.52 -9.85 -19.88
CA GLY A 130 -1.67 -8.68 -19.81
C GLY A 130 -0.50 -8.69 -20.82
N GLY A 131 0.09 -7.52 -21.06
CA GLY A 131 1.23 -7.35 -21.94
C GLY A 131 2.56 -7.75 -21.30
N THR A 132 2.69 -7.59 -19.99
CA THR A 132 3.97 -7.61 -19.28
C THR A 132 4.31 -8.99 -18.71
N ILE A 133 5.56 -9.43 -18.90
CA ILE A 133 6.10 -10.62 -18.24
C ILE A 133 6.44 -10.26 -16.80
N ILE A 134 5.79 -10.94 -15.85
CA ILE A 134 5.99 -10.77 -14.42
C ILE A 134 7.36 -11.33 -14.04
N THR A 135 8.13 -10.55 -13.27
CA THR A 135 9.40 -11.01 -12.73
C THR A 135 9.17 -11.90 -11.51
N MET A 136 9.97 -12.96 -11.39
CA MET A 136 9.95 -13.85 -10.22
C MET A 136 10.81 -13.28 -9.11
N SER A 137 10.56 -13.76 -7.89
CA SER A 137 11.31 -13.37 -6.69
C SER A 137 11.23 -11.87 -6.36
N THR A 138 10.14 -11.22 -6.77
CA THR A 138 9.82 -9.83 -6.47
C THR A 138 8.33 -9.72 -6.15
N TRP A 139 8.00 -8.81 -5.24
CA TRP A 139 6.61 -8.49 -4.92
C TRP A 139 5.99 -7.64 -6.02
N HIS A 140 4.80 -8.01 -6.45
CA HIS A 140 3.98 -7.28 -7.41
C HIS A 140 2.60 -7.02 -6.85
N HIS A 141 2.08 -5.81 -7.07
CA HIS A 141 0.66 -5.55 -6.88
C HIS A 141 -0.09 -5.91 -8.14
N VAL A 142 -1.16 -6.70 -8.03
CA VAL A 142 -1.88 -7.20 -9.19
C VAL A 142 -3.38 -7.03 -8.98
N ALA A 143 -4.11 -6.68 -10.03
CA ALA A 143 -5.57 -6.59 -9.95
C ALA A 143 -6.27 -7.14 -11.18
N CYS A 144 -7.44 -7.74 -10.97
CA CYS A 144 -8.45 -7.98 -11.98
C CYS A 144 -9.66 -7.07 -11.72
N ILE A 145 -10.07 -6.32 -12.74
CA ILE A 145 -11.21 -5.41 -12.66
C ILE A 145 -12.20 -5.77 -13.76
N TYR A 146 -13.48 -5.78 -13.41
CA TYR A 146 -14.57 -5.80 -14.37
C TYR A 146 -15.51 -4.64 -14.11
N ASP A 147 -15.80 -3.85 -15.14
CA ASP A 147 -16.81 -2.81 -15.11
C ASP A 147 -17.99 -3.20 -15.99
N LEU A 148 -19.13 -3.47 -15.36
CA LEU A 148 -20.38 -3.80 -16.03
C LEU A 148 -20.92 -2.64 -16.87
N THR A 149 -20.69 -1.40 -16.45
CA THR A 149 -21.23 -0.20 -17.13
C THR A 149 -20.64 -0.05 -18.52
N THR A 150 -19.34 -0.34 -18.64
CA THR A 150 -18.58 -0.27 -19.90
C THR A 150 -18.35 -1.64 -20.53
N MET A 151 -18.77 -2.72 -19.87
CA MET A 151 -18.50 -4.12 -20.24
C MET A 151 -17.02 -4.40 -20.46
N THR A 152 -16.16 -3.88 -19.57
CA THR A 152 -14.71 -3.93 -19.73
C THR A 152 -14.07 -4.83 -18.69
N GLN A 153 -13.24 -5.78 -19.13
CA GLN A 153 -12.31 -6.51 -18.27
C GLN A 153 -10.92 -5.89 -18.36
N GLN A 154 -10.20 -5.90 -17.24
CA GLN A 154 -8.87 -5.33 -17.12
C GLN A 154 -7.98 -6.17 -16.22
N VAL A 155 -6.69 -6.21 -16.54
CA VAL A 155 -5.62 -6.67 -15.65
C VAL A 155 -4.64 -5.53 -15.42
N TRP A 156 -4.21 -5.38 -14.16
CA TRP A 156 -3.31 -4.34 -13.72
C TRP A 156 -2.10 -4.96 -13.04
N LEU A 157 -0.93 -4.39 -13.29
CA LEU A 157 0.35 -4.76 -12.70
C LEU A 157 1.03 -3.52 -12.14
N ASP A 158 1.40 -3.57 -10.86
CA ASP A 158 2.13 -2.52 -10.12
C ASP A 158 1.50 -1.13 -10.25
N GLY A 159 0.16 -1.09 -10.21
CA GLY A 159 -0.63 0.15 -10.28
C GLY A 159 -0.91 0.66 -11.69
N SER A 160 -0.42 -0.03 -12.73
CA SER A 160 -0.58 0.35 -14.15
C SER A 160 -1.46 -0.64 -14.91
N LEU A 161 -2.23 -0.15 -15.88
CA LEU A 161 -3.06 -1.00 -16.74
C LEU A 161 -2.14 -1.85 -17.64
N ASP A 162 -2.24 -3.17 -17.54
CA ASP A 162 -1.41 -4.10 -18.30
C ASP A 162 -2.18 -4.74 -19.49
N GLY A 163 -3.51 -4.76 -19.43
CA GLY A 163 -4.35 -5.22 -20.52
C GLY A 163 -5.83 -4.93 -20.29
N SER A 164 -6.58 -4.73 -21.37
CA SER A 164 -8.03 -4.54 -21.33
C SER A 164 -8.72 -4.98 -22.61
N HIS A 165 -9.95 -5.50 -22.50
CA HIS A 165 -10.87 -5.67 -23.63
C HIS A 165 -12.33 -5.65 -23.17
N SER A 166 -13.25 -5.62 -24.14
CA SER A 166 -14.69 -5.77 -23.89
C SER A 166 -15.06 -7.23 -23.65
N ALA A 167 -15.84 -7.51 -22.61
CA ALA A 167 -16.29 -8.85 -22.28
C ALA A 167 -17.71 -8.85 -21.71
N SER A 168 -18.42 -9.95 -21.89
CA SER A 168 -19.68 -10.19 -21.19
C SER A 168 -19.46 -10.38 -19.69
N ALA A 169 -20.48 -10.05 -18.90
CA ALA A 169 -20.42 -10.20 -17.45
C ALA A 169 -20.27 -11.64 -17.00
N TYR A 170 -19.59 -11.84 -15.87
CA TYR A 170 -19.63 -13.11 -15.13
C TYR A 170 -21.08 -13.39 -14.71
N ASN A 171 -21.54 -14.62 -14.90
CA ASN A 171 -22.93 -15.04 -14.66
C ASN A 171 -23.03 -16.22 -13.69
N GLY A 172 -21.92 -16.69 -13.12
CA GLY A 172 -21.94 -17.81 -12.18
C GLY A 172 -22.65 -17.42 -10.87
N LEU A 173 -23.59 -18.25 -10.44
CA LEU A 173 -24.41 -18.07 -9.25
C LEU A 173 -23.86 -18.82 -8.03
N TRP A 174 -22.99 -19.80 -8.28
CA TRP A 174 -22.31 -20.57 -7.25
C TRP A 174 -20.89 -20.94 -7.68
N GLY A 175 -20.18 -21.66 -6.81
CA GLY A 175 -18.82 -22.10 -7.06
C GLY A 175 -17.95 -21.83 -5.85
N ASN A 176 -16.94 -22.66 -5.70
CA ASN A 176 -15.97 -22.50 -4.63
C ASN A 176 -15.10 -21.29 -4.90
N THR A 177 -14.94 -20.44 -3.89
CA THR A 177 -14.04 -19.29 -3.95
C THR A 177 -12.73 -19.64 -3.25
N ALA A 178 -11.62 -19.49 -3.96
CA ALA A 178 -10.30 -19.72 -3.40
C ALA A 178 -9.31 -18.60 -3.73
N ILE A 179 -8.38 -18.41 -2.80
CA ILE A 179 -7.16 -17.62 -2.95
C ILE A 179 -5.98 -18.59 -2.99
N GLY A 180 -5.02 -18.35 -3.87
CA GLY A 180 -3.88 -19.24 -4.12
C GLY A 180 -4.22 -20.46 -4.99
N ALA A 181 -5.44 -20.54 -5.53
CA ALA A 181 -5.85 -21.56 -6.48
C ALA A 181 -7.02 -21.10 -7.35
N THR A 182 -7.21 -21.79 -8.47
CA THR A 182 -8.48 -21.80 -9.22
C THR A 182 -8.94 -23.24 -9.41
N PHE A 183 -10.22 -23.50 -9.18
CA PHE A 183 -10.79 -24.85 -9.34
C PHE A 183 -11.48 -24.96 -10.71
N GLN A 184 -10.87 -25.72 -11.61
CA GLN A 184 -11.54 -26.16 -12.84
C GLN A 184 -11.72 -27.68 -12.76
N LEU A 185 -12.97 -28.15 -12.68
CA LEU A 185 -13.33 -29.57 -12.78
C LEU A 185 -12.50 -30.53 -11.90
N GLY A 186 -12.23 -30.14 -10.64
CA GLY A 186 -11.55 -31.00 -9.66
C GLY A 186 -10.02 -30.97 -9.68
N SER A 187 -9.40 -30.26 -10.63
CA SER A 187 -7.95 -29.95 -10.58
C SER A 187 -7.75 -28.49 -10.19
N ALA A 188 -6.93 -28.27 -9.16
CA ALA A 188 -6.58 -26.93 -8.70
C ALA A 188 -5.34 -26.44 -9.44
N SER A 189 -5.44 -25.31 -10.15
CA SER A 189 -4.26 -24.60 -10.63
C SER A 189 -3.73 -23.74 -9.49
N THR A 190 -2.81 -24.29 -8.70
CA THR A 190 -2.35 -23.66 -7.45
C THR A 190 -1.17 -22.71 -7.67
N PHE A 191 -1.09 -21.70 -6.81
CA PHE A 191 0.01 -20.75 -6.82
C PHE A 191 1.31 -21.39 -6.35
N ASN A 192 2.43 -20.84 -6.79
CA ASN A 192 3.74 -21.15 -6.23
C ASN A 192 4.48 -19.88 -5.85
N GLY A 193 4.52 -19.58 -4.56
CA GLY A 193 5.01 -18.33 -4.04
C GLY A 193 4.11 -17.78 -2.96
N TYR A 194 4.20 -16.46 -2.74
CA TYR A 194 3.53 -15.81 -1.61
C TYR A 194 2.38 -14.94 -2.09
N ILE A 195 1.29 -14.90 -1.32
CA ILE A 195 0.16 -13.98 -1.54
C ILE A 195 -0.12 -13.25 -0.24
N ASP A 196 -0.36 -11.95 -0.35
CA ASP A 196 -0.59 -11.05 0.77
C ASP A 196 -1.65 -9.99 0.38
N ASN A 197 -2.30 -9.40 1.38
CA ASN A 197 -3.23 -8.29 1.25
C ASN A 197 -4.26 -8.45 0.12
N VAL A 198 -5.02 -9.54 0.14
CA VAL A 198 -6.06 -9.79 -0.87
C VAL A 198 -7.30 -8.97 -0.55
N ARG A 199 -7.78 -8.20 -1.52
CA ARG A 199 -9.00 -7.39 -1.41
C ARG A 199 -10.00 -7.73 -2.48
N PHE A 200 -11.26 -7.60 -2.11
CA PHE A 200 -12.40 -7.59 -3.00
C PHE A 200 -13.19 -6.29 -2.79
N GLU A 201 -13.60 -5.67 -3.88
CA GLU A 201 -14.52 -4.53 -3.91
C GLU A 201 -15.66 -4.84 -4.89
N ALA A 202 -16.91 -4.63 -4.48
CA ALA A 202 -18.12 -4.82 -5.30
C ALA A 202 -18.37 -3.65 -6.27
N ARG A 203 -17.28 -3.09 -6.81
CA ARG A 203 -17.24 -2.02 -7.80
C ARG A 203 -15.94 -2.08 -8.61
N ALA A 204 -15.95 -1.47 -9.79
CA ALA A 204 -14.72 -1.22 -10.52
C ALA A 204 -13.98 -0.04 -9.89
N LYS A 205 -12.73 -0.26 -9.45
CA LYS A 205 -11.83 0.82 -9.02
C LYS A 205 -11.26 1.56 -10.22
N ASN A 206 -11.00 2.85 -10.07
CA ASN A 206 -10.35 3.66 -11.10
C ASN A 206 -8.81 3.54 -11.03
N SER A 207 -8.12 4.08 -12.04
CA SER A 207 -6.66 4.03 -12.14
C SER A 207 -5.92 4.65 -10.96
N THR A 208 -6.45 5.72 -10.38
CA THR A 208 -5.83 6.40 -9.23
C THR A 208 -5.92 5.55 -7.98
N GLU A 209 -7.07 4.92 -7.75
CA GLU A 209 -7.27 4.00 -6.62
C GLU A 209 -6.31 2.81 -6.72
N ILE A 210 -6.22 2.16 -7.89
CA ILE A 210 -5.30 1.03 -8.11
C ILE A 210 -3.83 1.43 -7.96
N LEU A 211 -3.46 2.61 -8.45
CA LEU A 211 -2.12 3.14 -8.27
C LEU A 211 -1.81 3.42 -6.78
N ASN A 212 -2.78 3.92 -6.02
CA ASN A 212 -2.61 4.15 -4.59
C ASN A 212 -2.49 2.84 -3.83
N ASP A 213 -3.32 1.83 -4.09
CA ASP A 213 -3.18 0.51 -3.46
C ASP A 213 -1.81 -0.14 -3.72
N ALA A 214 -1.26 0.06 -4.92
CA ALA A 214 0.08 -0.42 -5.26
C ALA A 214 1.20 0.39 -4.58
N THR A 215 1.04 1.72 -4.45
CA THR A 215 2.20 2.62 -4.24
C THR A 215 2.11 3.56 -3.04
N LEU A 216 0.93 3.84 -2.50
CA LEU A 216 0.77 4.54 -1.22
C LEU A 216 1.12 3.57 -0.10
N HIS A 217 2.16 3.89 0.66
CA HIS A 217 2.62 3.06 1.75
C HIS A 217 1.88 3.38 3.05
N VAL A 218 1.80 4.67 3.40
CA VAL A 218 1.00 5.16 4.54
C VAL A 218 0.39 6.51 4.25
N TYR A 219 -0.77 6.76 4.84
CA TYR A 219 -1.42 8.07 4.90
C TYR A 219 -1.96 8.30 6.32
N TYR A 220 -1.62 9.41 6.95
CA TYR A 220 -2.22 9.85 8.20
C TYR A 220 -2.89 11.21 8.01
N SER A 221 -4.22 11.23 8.13
CA SER A 221 -5.00 12.47 8.18
C SER A 221 -4.79 13.23 9.48
N PHE A 222 -4.43 12.54 10.57
CA PHE A 222 -4.35 13.09 11.93
C PHE A 222 -5.66 13.63 12.50
N ASP A 223 -6.77 13.37 11.81
CA ASP A 223 -8.09 13.78 12.24
C ASP A 223 -8.48 13.17 13.59
N GLY A 224 -8.95 14.03 14.50
CA GLY A 224 -9.26 13.63 15.87
C GLY A 224 -8.05 13.15 16.68
N GLY A 225 -6.82 13.42 16.23
CA GLY A 225 -5.60 12.91 16.85
C GLY A 225 -5.34 11.43 16.54
N SER A 226 -6.01 10.88 15.53
CA SER A 226 -5.85 9.50 15.10
C SER A 226 -4.44 9.24 14.58
N LEU A 227 -3.85 8.13 15.00
CA LEU A 227 -2.60 7.58 14.47
C LEU A 227 -2.83 6.33 13.62
N THR A 228 -4.08 6.10 13.22
CA THR A 228 -4.45 5.00 12.32
C THR A 228 -4.04 5.35 10.90
N ASP A 229 -3.43 4.40 10.20
CA ASP A 229 -3.15 4.53 8.76
C ASP A 229 -4.47 4.56 7.98
N ASN A 230 -4.73 5.69 7.35
CA ASN A 230 -5.83 5.90 6.40
C ASN A 230 -5.48 5.37 5.00
N GLY A 231 -4.25 4.93 4.78
CA GLY A 231 -3.79 4.27 3.56
C GLY A 231 -4.17 2.78 3.50
N PRO A 232 -3.68 2.07 2.48
CA PRO A 232 -4.10 0.70 2.23
C PRO A 232 -3.49 -0.33 3.21
N ASN A 233 -2.41 -0.01 3.94
CA ASN A 233 -1.58 -1.06 4.56
C ASN A 233 -1.78 -1.25 6.07
N GLY A 234 -2.60 -0.41 6.72
CA GLY A 234 -2.92 -0.55 8.13
C GLY A 234 -1.72 -0.32 9.07
N ILE A 235 -0.73 0.47 8.64
CA ILE A 235 0.51 0.73 9.40
C ILE A 235 0.23 1.78 10.48
N ASN A 236 -0.41 1.40 11.57
CA ASN A 236 -0.73 2.37 12.63
C ASN A 236 0.54 2.86 13.34
N ALA A 237 0.62 4.18 13.54
CA ALA A 237 1.71 4.81 14.28
C ALA A 237 1.43 4.80 15.80
N THR A 238 2.47 5.08 16.58
CA THR A 238 2.42 5.15 18.05
C THR A 238 2.98 6.49 18.50
N ALA A 239 2.27 7.15 19.42
CA ALA A 239 2.74 8.37 20.07
C ALA A 239 3.76 8.05 21.16
N TYR A 240 4.83 8.83 21.20
CA TYR A 240 5.79 8.84 22.29
C TYR A 240 5.77 10.23 22.93
N GLY A 241 5.18 10.32 24.12
CA GLY A 241 4.84 11.59 24.77
C GLY A 241 3.39 12.01 24.51
N SER A 242 3.00 13.16 25.06
CA SER A 242 1.63 13.68 24.96
C SER A 242 1.47 14.55 23.72
N LEU A 243 0.62 14.10 22.79
CA LEU A 243 0.19 14.88 21.63
C LEU A 243 -1.16 15.53 21.90
N SER A 244 -1.39 16.69 21.30
CA SER A 244 -2.71 17.33 21.26
C SER A 244 -3.12 17.59 19.81
N THR A 245 -4.38 17.96 19.60
CA THR A 245 -4.88 18.35 18.28
C THR A 245 -5.02 19.88 18.18
N THR A 246 -5.01 20.38 16.96
CA THR A 246 -5.31 21.78 16.62
C THR A 246 -6.07 21.84 15.30
N THR A 247 -6.52 23.02 14.88
CA THR A 247 -7.13 23.21 13.56
C THR A 247 -6.10 22.89 12.46
N GLY A 248 -6.43 21.90 11.63
CA GLY A 248 -5.60 21.43 10.54
C GLY A 248 -5.64 22.34 9.32
N ARG A 249 -4.83 22.01 8.33
CA ARG A 249 -5.02 22.47 6.96
C ARG A 249 -6.27 21.84 6.36
N VAL A 250 -6.49 20.57 6.67
CA VAL A 250 -7.73 19.82 6.47
C VAL A 250 -8.21 19.42 7.86
N ASN A 251 -9.46 19.75 8.22
CA ASN A 251 -10.05 19.33 9.49
C ASN A 251 -9.16 19.57 10.75
N GLN A 252 -8.53 18.53 11.31
CA GLN A 252 -7.65 18.61 12.49
C GLN A 252 -6.22 18.13 12.20
N ALA A 253 -5.25 18.76 12.87
CA ALA A 253 -3.84 18.39 12.79
C ALA A 253 -3.27 17.94 14.14
N LEU A 254 -2.17 17.18 14.10
CA LEU A 254 -1.37 16.89 15.29
C LEU A 254 -0.51 18.10 15.66
N GLN A 255 -0.64 18.53 16.91
CA GLN A 255 0.18 19.57 17.51
C GLN A 255 1.37 18.93 18.25
N PHE A 256 2.57 19.29 17.81
CA PHE A 256 3.84 18.93 18.41
C PHE A 256 4.33 20.09 19.30
N SER A 257 4.82 19.72 20.48
CA SER A 257 5.46 20.63 21.45
C SER A 257 6.93 20.22 21.63
N SER A 258 7.63 20.69 22.67
CA SER A 258 9.01 20.28 22.91
C SER A 258 9.09 18.86 23.48
N GLY A 259 9.04 17.84 22.63
CA GLY A 259 9.33 16.46 23.02
C GLY A 259 8.53 15.35 22.35
N PRO A 260 7.20 15.47 22.11
CA PRO A 260 6.46 14.35 21.58
C PRO A 260 6.82 14.08 20.12
N TYR A 261 6.80 12.81 19.73
CA TYR A 261 6.96 12.36 18.35
C TYR A 261 6.05 11.17 18.08
N ILE A 262 5.83 10.86 16.80
CA ILE A 262 5.20 9.61 16.40
C ILE A 262 6.24 8.71 15.73
N SER A 263 6.17 7.42 16.05
CA SER A 263 7.02 6.40 15.46
C SER A 263 6.29 5.05 15.48
N TYR A 264 7.02 3.96 15.29
CA TYR A 264 6.46 2.62 15.13
C TYR A 264 7.17 1.66 16.08
N SER A 265 6.43 0.71 16.65
CA SER A 265 7.00 -0.37 17.47
C SER A 265 7.77 -1.39 16.63
N TYR A 266 7.64 -1.33 15.30
CA TYR A 266 8.30 -2.18 14.30
C TYR A 266 8.97 -1.31 13.20
N THR A 267 9.52 -1.93 12.16
CA THR A 267 10.25 -1.26 11.08
C THR A 267 9.60 -1.47 9.71
N PRO A 268 8.47 -0.80 9.44
CA PRO A 268 7.61 -1.12 8.30
C PRO A 268 8.06 -0.57 6.95
N PHE A 269 9.21 0.11 6.88
CA PHE A 269 9.64 0.82 5.68
C PHE A 269 10.83 0.15 5.01
N TYR A 270 10.70 -1.15 4.70
CA TYR A 270 11.80 -1.93 4.11
C TYR A 270 12.34 -1.36 2.80
N PHE A 271 11.47 -0.80 1.95
CA PHE A 271 11.89 -0.21 0.67
C PHE A 271 12.90 0.94 0.84
N LEU A 272 12.89 1.67 1.97
CA LEU A 272 13.87 2.71 2.28
C LEU A 272 15.22 2.15 2.74
N GLY A 273 15.29 0.86 3.06
CA GLY A 273 16.52 0.12 3.26
C GLY A 273 17.17 -0.34 1.96
N ILE A 274 16.46 -0.30 0.83
CA ILE A 274 16.94 -0.77 -0.47
C ILE A 274 17.48 0.42 -1.27
N SER A 275 18.76 0.38 -1.64
CA SER A 275 19.40 1.43 -2.43
C SER A 275 18.65 1.74 -3.73
N GLY A 276 18.43 3.03 -3.99
CA GLY A 276 17.80 3.51 -5.23
C GLY A 276 16.28 3.35 -5.32
N SER A 277 15.61 2.77 -4.32
CA SER A 277 14.13 2.78 -4.25
C SER A 277 13.57 4.20 -4.34
N SER A 278 12.65 4.41 -5.27
CA SER A 278 11.98 5.71 -5.40
C SER A 278 10.96 5.90 -4.27
N PHE A 279 10.78 7.14 -3.83
CA PHE A 279 9.80 7.46 -2.80
C PHE A 279 9.29 8.89 -2.91
N THR A 280 8.19 9.16 -2.22
CA THR A 280 7.72 10.53 -1.96
C THR A 280 7.22 10.62 -0.54
N ILE A 281 7.68 11.64 0.17
CA ILE A 281 7.12 12.08 1.45
C ILE A 281 6.41 13.41 1.19
N ALA A 282 5.14 13.53 1.60
CA ALA A 282 4.41 14.79 1.52
C ALA A 282 3.68 15.05 2.84
N LEU A 283 3.64 16.30 3.28
CA LEU A 283 2.90 16.73 4.47
C LEU A 283 2.64 18.22 4.46
N TRP A 284 1.65 18.64 5.25
CA TRP A 284 1.49 20.04 5.64
C TRP A 284 2.17 20.31 6.97
N ALA A 285 2.93 21.38 7.06
CA ALA A 285 3.60 21.82 8.28
C ALA A 285 3.27 23.27 8.61
N LYS A 286 3.01 23.53 9.89
CA LYS A 286 2.83 24.87 10.46
C LYS A 286 3.78 25.04 11.65
N PRO A 287 5.06 25.37 11.41
CA PRO A 287 6.02 25.58 12.49
C PRO A 287 5.63 26.80 13.34
N THR A 288 5.91 26.76 14.63
CA THR A 288 5.60 27.85 15.58
C THR A 288 6.81 28.15 16.47
N GLY A 289 6.70 29.19 17.31
CA GLY A 289 7.78 29.60 18.22
C GLY A 289 8.83 30.46 17.53
N SER A 290 10.09 30.04 17.56
CA SER A 290 11.22 30.72 16.93
C SER A 290 11.97 29.75 16.00
N TYR A 291 12.74 30.30 15.05
CA TYR A 291 13.62 29.47 14.24
C TYR A 291 14.68 28.84 15.13
N ALA A 292 14.68 27.51 15.12
CA ALA A 292 15.66 26.66 15.75
C ALA A 292 15.93 25.50 14.81
N GLN A 293 17.05 24.81 15.03
CA GLN A 293 17.26 23.55 14.34
C GLN A 293 16.20 22.55 14.83
N GLN A 294 15.41 21.99 13.91
CA GLN A 294 14.30 21.11 14.23
C GLN A 294 14.18 19.99 13.21
N THR A 295 14.02 18.76 13.69
CA THR A 295 13.75 17.59 12.84
C THR A 295 12.26 17.43 12.62
N ILE A 296 11.82 17.52 11.37
CA ILE A 296 10.44 17.20 10.99
C ILE A 296 10.31 15.69 10.78
N LEU A 297 11.25 15.10 10.03
CA LEU A 297 11.27 13.67 9.72
C LEU A 297 12.69 13.10 9.86
N LEU A 298 12.80 12.08 10.70
CA LEU A 298 13.96 11.21 10.83
C LEU A 298 13.66 9.84 10.21
N VAL A 299 14.67 9.24 9.60
CA VAL A 299 14.62 7.86 9.11
C VAL A 299 15.74 7.07 9.78
N GLU A 300 15.43 5.91 10.33
CA GLU A 300 16.39 5.17 11.16
C GLU A 300 16.27 3.65 11.00
N GLN A 301 17.40 2.96 11.19
CA GLN A 301 17.45 1.49 11.28
C GLN A 301 16.85 1.00 12.60
N PRO A 302 16.54 -0.29 12.82
CA PRO A 302 16.06 -0.76 14.12
C PRO A 302 17.12 -0.55 15.23
N SER A 303 18.38 -0.85 14.93
CA SER A 303 19.54 -0.62 15.78
C SER A 303 20.66 -0.01 14.94
N GLY A 304 21.13 1.20 15.29
CA GLY A 304 22.24 1.84 14.57
C GLY A 304 21.92 3.25 14.08
N TRP A 305 22.11 3.47 12.78
CA TRP A 305 22.18 4.81 12.15
C TRP A 305 20.80 5.41 11.81
N CYS A 306 20.70 6.73 11.90
CA CYS A 306 19.63 7.60 11.42
C CYS A 306 20.07 8.70 10.43
N VAL A 307 19.13 9.16 9.60
CA VAL A 307 19.30 10.28 8.67
C VAL A 307 18.11 11.22 8.84
N HIS A 308 18.38 12.51 9.04
CA HIS A 308 17.32 13.52 9.15
C HIS A 308 16.85 13.93 7.75
N TYR A 309 15.89 13.20 7.20
CA TYR A 309 15.42 13.41 5.83
C TYR A 309 14.85 14.81 5.62
N LEU A 310 14.16 15.36 6.62
CA LEU A 310 13.56 16.69 6.52
C LEU A 310 13.78 17.48 7.81
N VAL A 311 14.43 18.64 7.69
CA VAL A 311 14.77 19.50 8.83
C VAL A 311 14.53 20.96 8.53
N MET A 312 14.28 21.75 9.58
CA MET A 312 14.43 23.20 9.54
C MET A 312 15.74 23.61 10.20
N THR A 313 16.45 24.57 9.59
CA THR A 313 17.67 25.15 10.16
C THR A 313 17.33 26.19 11.23
N SER A 314 18.33 26.63 12.00
CA SER A 314 18.21 27.77 12.93
C SER A 314 17.86 29.09 12.27
N THR A 315 17.95 29.19 10.94
CA THR A 315 17.53 30.35 10.14
C THR A 315 16.16 30.17 9.48
N GLY A 316 15.51 29.02 9.71
CA GLY A 316 14.17 28.70 9.18
C GLY A 316 14.16 28.08 7.79
N HIS A 317 15.32 27.86 7.17
CA HIS A 317 15.39 27.16 5.88
C HIS A 317 15.03 25.69 6.05
N LEU A 318 14.21 25.19 5.13
CA LEU A 318 13.99 23.76 5.00
C LEU A 318 15.21 23.10 4.33
N VAL A 319 15.59 21.90 4.76
CA VAL A 319 16.61 21.09 4.10
C VAL A 319 16.11 19.66 3.96
N ALA A 320 16.18 19.14 2.73
CA ALA A 320 15.89 17.75 2.43
C ALA A 320 17.20 16.98 2.23
N ASN A 321 17.46 16.00 3.09
CA ASN A 321 18.70 15.22 3.10
C ASN A 321 18.49 13.79 2.60
N CYS A 322 19.55 13.20 2.05
CA CYS A 322 19.65 11.79 1.77
C CYS A 322 21.08 11.29 2.04
N TRP A 323 21.27 9.97 2.01
CA TRP A 323 22.56 9.32 2.25
C TRP A 323 23.06 8.58 1.01
N ILE A 324 24.30 8.85 0.61
CA ILE A 324 24.99 8.23 -0.54
C ILE A 324 26.36 7.64 -0.16
N GLY A 325 26.61 7.38 1.12
CA GLY A 325 27.96 7.18 1.68
C GLY A 325 28.58 8.48 2.23
N SER A 326 27.96 9.61 1.90
CA SER A 326 28.06 10.91 2.56
C SER A 326 26.68 11.57 2.53
N ASN A 327 26.50 12.69 3.23
CA ASN A 327 25.26 13.45 3.12
C ASN A 327 25.18 14.16 1.76
N ILE A 328 24.03 14.03 1.11
CA ILE A 328 23.62 14.88 0.00
C ILE A 328 22.32 15.58 0.39
N ALA A 329 22.17 16.85 0.03
CA ALA A 329 21.01 17.63 0.40
C ALA A 329 20.64 18.65 -0.66
N THR A 330 19.39 19.09 -0.64
CA THR A 330 18.95 20.31 -1.32
C THR A 330 18.25 21.24 -0.34
N ASN A 331 18.42 22.54 -0.56
CA ASN A 331 17.89 23.58 0.34
C ASN A 331 16.56 24.08 -0.19
N GLY A 332 15.63 24.31 0.73
CA GLY A 332 14.34 24.94 0.50
C GLY A 332 14.33 26.41 0.94
N PRO A 333 13.17 27.08 0.81
CA PRO A 333 12.98 28.44 1.29
C PRO A 333 12.94 28.47 2.82
N ILE A 334 12.93 29.69 3.37
CA ILE A 334 12.54 29.90 4.76
C ILE A 334 11.04 29.65 4.88
N ILE A 335 10.64 28.77 5.80
CA ILE A 335 9.21 28.53 6.07
C ILE A 335 8.71 29.53 7.09
N SER A 336 7.67 30.29 6.73
CA SER A 336 7.06 31.26 7.62
C SER A 336 6.41 30.58 8.82
N LEU A 337 6.72 31.06 10.02
CA LEU A 337 6.09 30.62 11.25
C LEU A 337 4.59 30.91 11.23
N ASN A 338 3.83 30.07 11.92
CA ASN A 338 2.38 30.14 12.07
C ASN A 338 1.59 30.11 10.75
N THR A 339 2.21 29.65 9.66
CA THR A 339 1.59 29.52 8.33
C THR A 339 1.69 28.08 7.83
N TRP A 340 0.58 27.53 7.35
CA TRP A 340 0.57 26.21 6.72
C TRP A 340 1.37 26.24 5.42
N THR A 341 2.36 25.35 5.30
CA THR A 341 3.16 25.14 4.10
C THR A 341 3.12 23.67 3.72
N HIS A 342 2.73 23.38 2.49
CA HIS A 342 2.82 22.02 1.97
C HIS A 342 4.25 21.74 1.53
N ILE A 343 4.82 20.65 2.01
CA ILE A 343 6.17 20.21 1.72
C ILE A 343 6.07 18.84 1.08
N ALA A 344 6.65 18.68 -0.11
CA ALA A 344 6.84 17.36 -0.71
C ALA A 344 8.31 17.13 -1.08
N TYR A 345 8.86 16.03 -0.57
CA TYR A 345 10.18 15.50 -0.86
C TYR A 345 9.99 14.25 -1.71
N THR A 346 10.25 14.37 -3.02
CA THR A 346 10.26 13.23 -3.94
C THR A 346 11.69 12.79 -4.24
N TYR A 347 11.88 11.49 -4.50
CA TYR A 347 13.15 10.93 -4.91
C TYR A 347 12.98 9.82 -5.96
N SER A 348 13.85 9.83 -6.97
CA SER A 348 14.18 8.67 -7.81
C SER A 348 15.64 8.72 -8.22
N THR A 349 16.19 7.61 -8.70
CA THR A 349 17.57 7.57 -9.22
C THR A 349 17.79 8.53 -10.39
N THR A 350 16.75 8.76 -11.20
CA THR A 350 16.82 9.62 -12.39
C THR A 350 16.82 11.10 -12.02
N ASN A 351 16.01 11.51 -11.04
CA ASN A 351 15.81 12.93 -10.72
C ASN A 351 16.57 13.38 -9.46
N GLY A 352 17.04 12.44 -8.64
CA GLY A 352 17.52 12.73 -7.29
C GLY A 352 16.42 13.26 -6.38
N ILE A 353 16.78 14.06 -5.38
CA ILE A 353 15.81 14.75 -4.54
C ILE A 353 15.17 15.85 -5.37
N ARG A 354 13.84 15.95 -5.32
CA ARG A 354 13.10 17.14 -5.72
C ARG A 354 12.25 17.61 -4.53
N LEU A 355 12.49 18.85 -4.13
CA LEU A 355 11.78 19.49 -3.04
C LEU A 355 10.73 20.45 -3.62
N TYR A 356 9.48 20.23 -3.27
CA TYR A 356 8.34 21.05 -3.69
C TYR A 356 7.74 21.77 -2.49
N ILE A 357 7.35 23.03 -2.70
CA ILE A 357 6.74 23.89 -1.69
C ILE A 357 5.43 24.42 -2.26
N ASN A 358 4.32 24.17 -1.56
CA ASN A 358 2.97 24.56 -2.00
C ASN A 358 2.67 24.10 -3.44
N GLY A 359 3.07 22.87 -3.77
CA GLY A 359 2.85 22.24 -5.06
C GLY A 359 3.87 22.59 -6.16
N ASN A 360 4.75 23.57 -5.93
CA ASN A 360 5.71 24.05 -6.93
C ASN A 360 7.11 23.51 -6.66
N LEU A 361 7.82 23.09 -7.71
CA LEU A 361 9.22 22.65 -7.58
C LEU A 361 10.07 23.82 -7.11
N ASN A 362 10.79 23.63 -6.01
CA ASN A 362 11.67 24.64 -5.43
C ASN A 362 13.14 24.35 -5.74
N SER A 363 13.59 23.11 -5.49
CA SER A 363 14.99 22.75 -5.64
C SER A 363 15.19 21.27 -5.93
N THR A 364 16.38 20.92 -6.42
CA THR A 364 16.77 19.55 -6.73
C THR A 364 18.26 19.34 -6.53
N THR A 365 18.68 18.09 -6.33
CA THR A 365 20.09 17.67 -6.32
C THR A 365 20.62 17.24 -7.69
N GLY A 366 19.73 16.91 -8.63
CA GLY A 366 20.07 16.09 -9.80
C GLY A 366 20.24 14.60 -9.46
N SER A 367 20.40 13.76 -10.48
CA SER A 367 20.47 12.29 -10.39
C SER A 367 21.52 11.78 -9.40
N PHE A 368 21.13 10.83 -8.55
CA PHE A 368 22.03 10.01 -7.75
C PHE A 368 21.32 8.74 -7.27
N THR A 369 22.08 7.73 -6.88
CA THR A 369 21.56 6.52 -6.22
C THR A 369 21.80 6.62 -4.72
N PHE A 370 20.75 6.70 -3.90
CA PHE A 370 20.92 6.68 -2.46
C PHE A 370 21.39 5.31 -1.98
N SER A 371 22.20 5.32 -0.92
CA SER A 371 22.69 4.12 -0.27
C SER A 371 21.71 3.71 0.83
N GLY A 372 20.95 2.64 0.58
CA GLY A 372 20.12 2.00 1.56
C GLY A 372 20.95 1.27 2.62
N SER A 373 20.32 0.95 3.75
CA SER A 373 20.93 0.24 4.87
C SER A 373 21.01 -1.28 4.68
N GLY A 374 20.26 -1.83 3.73
CA GLY A 374 20.04 -3.26 3.58
C GLY A 374 19.07 -3.87 4.60
N VAL A 375 18.50 -3.07 5.52
CA VAL A 375 17.60 -3.54 6.58
C VAL A 375 16.29 -2.73 6.62
N PRO A 376 15.20 -3.27 7.19
CA PRO A 376 13.97 -2.51 7.36
C PRO A 376 14.15 -1.22 8.16
N MET A 377 13.51 -0.14 7.71
CA MET A 377 13.66 1.19 8.30
C MET A 377 12.41 1.61 9.09
N ARG A 378 12.57 2.63 9.93
CA ARG A 378 11.53 3.28 10.71
C ARG A 378 11.55 4.80 10.49
N PHE A 379 10.39 5.43 10.59
CA PHE A 379 10.26 6.89 10.64
C PHE A 379 10.01 7.40 12.05
N VAL A 380 10.49 8.61 12.30
CA VAL A 380 10.14 9.42 13.46
C VAL A 380 9.68 10.78 12.94
N LEU A 381 8.43 11.13 13.20
CA LEU A 381 7.85 12.40 12.82
C LEU A 381 7.69 13.29 14.05
N GLY A 382 8.07 14.56 13.91
CA GLY A 382 7.96 15.56 14.96
C GLY A 382 9.17 15.67 15.89
N GLY A 383 10.21 14.87 15.70
CA GLY A 383 11.43 15.00 16.49
C GLY A 383 12.48 13.93 16.23
N ASP A 384 13.31 13.70 17.24
CA ASP A 384 14.29 12.63 17.28
C ASP A 384 13.84 11.53 18.26
N SER A 385 14.31 10.31 18.03
CA SER A 385 14.08 9.15 18.89
C SER A 385 15.10 9.03 20.02
N GLY A 386 15.89 10.07 20.29
CA GLY A 386 17.03 10.03 21.20
C GLY A 386 18.26 9.30 20.64
N ARG A 387 18.35 9.09 19.32
CA ARG A 387 19.54 8.48 18.70
C ARG A 387 20.74 9.42 18.70
N THR A 388 21.91 8.84 18.94
CA THR A 388 23.17 9.57 19.06
C THR A 388 24.03 9.53 17.80
N VAL A 389 23.72 8.65 16.84
CA VAL A 389 24.49 8.47 15.59
C VAL A 389 23.60 8.77 14.39
N CYS A 390 23.35 10.06 14.14
CA CYS A 390 22.67 10.52 12.94
C CYS A 390 23.63 11.30 12.02
N SER A 391 23.40 11.22 10.70
CA SER A 391 24.12 12.03 9.71
C SER A 391 23.14 12.67 8.72
N PRO A 392 23.17 14.00 8.53
CA PRO A 392 23.99 14.96 9.29
C PRO A 392 23.58 15.01 10.76
N ALA A 393 24.47 15.50 11.62
CA ALA A 393 24.13 15.76 13.02
C ALA A 393 23.21 17.00 13.08
N TYR A 394 21.90 16.76 13.03
CA TYR A 394 20.89 17.76 13.39
C TYR A 394 20.37 17.43 14.78
N GLY A 395 20.10 18.46 15.57
CA GLY A 395 19.38 18.34 16.83
C GLY A 395 18.01 18.99 16.76
N GLY A 396 17.20 18.73 17.77
CA GLY A 396 15.97 19.46 18.04
C GLY A 396 14.71 18.78 17.54
N VAL A 397 13.65 19.02 18.30
CA VAL A 397 12.30 18.50 18.08
C VAL A 397 11.45 19.54 17.35
N PHE A 398 10.56 19.09 16.49
CA PHE A 398 9.66 19.98 15.77
C PHE A 398 8.66 20.62 16.72
N THR A 399 8.52 21.94 16.63
CA THR A 399 7.49 22.69 17.37
C THR A 399 6.54 23.33 16.38
N GLY A 400 5.28 22.89 16.41
CA GLY A 400 4.27 23.30 15.44
C GLY A 400 3.23 22.23 15.20
N ALA A 401 2.45 22.36 14.14
CA ALA A 401 1.47 21.36 13.75
C ALA A 401 1.86 20.66 12.45
N LEU A 402 1.61 19.36 12.36
CA LEU A 402 1.72 18.57 11.13
C LEU A 402 0.36 18.00 10.76
N ASP A 403 0.09 17.96 9.47
CA ASP A 403 -1.19 17.51 8.92
C ASP A 403 -0.95 16.73 7.63
N GLU A 404 -1.89 15.83 7.29
CA GLU A 404 -1.95 15.17 5.97
C GLU A 404 -0.61 14.53 5.54
N PHE A 405 -0.08 13.59 6.33
CA PHE A 405 1.20 12.93 6.03
C PHE A 405 1.02 11.77 5.06
N TYR A 406 1.76 11.78 3.96
CA TYR A 406 1.79 10.71 2.96
C TYR A 406 3.21 10.16 2.75
N LEU A 407 3.31 8.84 2.58
CA LEU A 407 4.51 8.18 2.08
C LEU A 407 4.14 7.29 0.89
N TYR A 408 4.74 7.56 -0.27
CA TYR A 408 4.63 6.72 -1.46
C TYR A 408 5.94 5.98 -1.73
N ARG A 409 5.84 4.75 -2.25
CA ARG A 409 6.96 3.93 -2.77
C ARG A 409 7.31 4.24 -4.23
N ARG A 410 7.06 5.47 -4.64
CA ARG A 410 7.37 5.99 -5.96
C ARG A 410 7.59 7.48 -5.90
N GLU A 411 8.22 7.98 -6.95
CA GLU A 411 8.26 9.40 -7.20
C GLU A 411 6.90 9.88 -7.72
N LEU A 412 6.30 10.88 -7.06
CA LEU A 412 5.12 11.56 -7.58
C LEU A 412 5.50 12.52 -8.70
N THR A 413 4.60 12.67 -9.67
CA THR A 413 4.73 13.72 -10.69
C THR A 413 4.42 15.10 -10.08
N ALA A 414 4.87 16.18 -10.73
CA ALA A 414 4.56 17.54 -10.29
C ALA A 414 3.05 17.79 -10.18
N ALA A 415 2.24 17.22 -11.08
CA ALA A 415 0.78 17.32 -11.03
C ALA A 415 0.18 16.59 -9.82
N GLN A 416 0.71 15.42 -9.46
CA GLN A 416 0.28 14.69 -8.26
C GLN A 416 0.67 15.42 -6.98
N VAL A 417 1.88 16.00 -6.93
CA VAL A 417 2.32 16.85 -5.81
C VAL A 417 1.44 18.10 -5.68
N LEU A 418 1.09 18.73 -6.80
CA LEU A 418 0.19 19.89 -6.82
C LEU A 418 -1.21 19.53 -6.31
N ALA A 419 -1.72 18.34 -6.63
CA ALA A 419 -3.00 17.87 -6.11
C ALA A 419 -2.98 17.75 -4.58
N LEU A 420 -1.93 17.16 -3.99
CA LEU A 420 -1.78 17.09 -2.52
C LEU A 420 -1.64 18.47 -1.85
N ALA A 421 -1.08 19.44 -2.56
CA ALA A 421 -0.94 20.82 -2.09
C ALA A 421 -2.24 21.65 -2.17
N ASN A 422 -3.31 21.10 -2.76
CA ASN A 422 -4.61 21.76 -2.88
C ASN A 422 -5.74 20.81 -2.45
N PRO A 423 -5.76 20.40 -1.17
CA PRO A 423 -6.75 19.49 -0.62
C PRO A 423 -8.13 20.16 -0.47
#